data_AF-A0A1W9KQ12-F1
#
_entry.id   AF-A0A1W9KQ12-F1
#
_cell.length_a   1.000
_cell.length_b   1.000
_cell.length_c   1.000
_cell.angle_alpha   90.00
_cell.angle_beta   90.00
_cell.angle_gamma   90.00
#
_symmetry.space_group_name_H-M   'P 1'
#
loop_
_entity.id
_entity.type
_entity.pdbx_description
1 polymer ?
#
loop_
_entity_poly.entity_id
_entity_poly.type
_entity_poly.pdbx_seq_one_letter_code
_entity_poly.pdbx_strand_id
1 'polypeptide(L)'
;MQRRNLIASAVVAGAALTMSLPASAQDVLTGDTRLACEALLCLASGTRPSECAPSLARYFSISARRWSDTLRGRINFLNLCPAGSQTPQMSSLVNAIANGAGRCDAASLNQELVMWNGNWDSGNTYISNQLPDYCSAYINNGYTRLGDLTPKYVGDPMNGGYWVPANQYDAALAAYNAWLQQQQQQQQNNWGGGG
;
A
#
# COMPACT_ATOMS: atom_id res chain seq x y z
N MET A 1 39.82 -2.51 81.13
CA MET A 1 38.61 -2.92 80.38
C MET A 1 38.89 -2.62 78.91
N GLN A 2 39.51 -3.51 78.10
CA GLN A 2 38.89 -4.57 77.29
C GLN A 2 37.45 -4.31 76.82
N ARG A 3 37.25 -4.09 75.50
CA ARG A 3 36.55 -4.96 74.50
C ARG A 3 36.31 -4.15 73.20
N ARG A 4 36.93 -4.53 72.07
CA ARG A 4 36.43 -5.40 70.94
C ARG A 4 35.26 -4.74 70.18
N ASN A 5 35.11 -4.75 68.85
CA ASN A 5 35.87 -5.21 67.68
C ASN A 5 35.10 -4.67 66.44
N LEU A 6 35.84 -4.28 65.39
CA LEU A 6 35.68 -4.59 63.95
C LEU A 6 34.40 -5.34 63.50
N ILE A 7 33.76 -4.96 62.37
CA ILE A 7 33.48 -5.76 61.11
C ILE A 7 32.96 -4.75 60.03
N ALA A 8 33.79 -4.35 59.06
CA ALA A 8 33.87 -4.82 57.66
C ALA A 8 32.60 -4.61 56.79
N SER A 9 32.62 -3.55 55.97
CA SER A 9 31.68 -3.33 54.88
C SER A 9 31.96 -4.32 53.74
N ALA A 10 31.06 -5.27 53.51
CA ALA A 10 31.10 -6.16 52.36
C ALA A 10 30.53 -5.46 51.12
N VAL A 11 31.39 -5.17 50.15
CA VAL A 11 30.99 -4.78 48.79
C VAL A 11 30.46 -6.03 48.10
N VAL A 12 29.14 -6.10 47.91
CA VAL A 12 28.53 -7.12 47.04
C VAL A 12 28.65 -6.61 45.60
N ALA A 13 29.66 -7.12 44.89
CA ALA A 13 29.73 -7.04 43.44
C ALA A 13 28.67 -7.97 42.83
N GLY A 14 27.49 -7.41 42.55
CA GLY A 14 26.43 -8.09 41.80
C GLY A 14 26.79 -8.15 40.33
N ALA A 15 27.22 -9.32 39.86
CA ALA A 15 27.51 -9.60 38.46
C ALA A 15 26.30 -9.27 37.57
N ALA A 16 26.50 -8.38 36.60
CA ALA A 16 25.54 -8.16 35.52
C ALA A 16 25.47 -9.45 34.68
N LEU A 17 24.41 -10.23 34.88
CA LEU A 17 24.02 -11.28 33.94
C LEU A 17 23.59 -10.60 32.64
N THR A 18 24.52 -10.46 31.70
CA THR A 18 24.20 -10.21 30.30
C THR A 18 23.42 -11.41 29.80
N MET A 19 22.09 -11.30 29.80
CA MET A 19 21.25 -12.22 29.03
C MET A 19 21.57 -11.98 27.55
N SER A 20 22.43 -12.81 27.00
CA SER A 20 22.59 -12.97 25.56
C SER A 20 21.26 -13.50 25.03
N LEU A 21 20.37 -12.61 24.61
CA LEU A 21 19.28 -12.98 23.72
C LEU A 21 19.92 -13.71 22.54
N PRO A 22 19.44 -14.89 22.13
CA PRO A 22 19.84 -15.42 20.85
C PRO A 22 19.32 -14.42 19.82
N ALA A 23 20.24 -13.64 19.25
CA ALA A 23 19.99 -13.01 17.98
C ALA A 23 19.76 -14.16 17.01
N SER A 24 18.50 -14.43 16.66
CA SER A 24 18.14 -15.41 15.64
C SER A 24 19.02 -15.14 14.44
N ALA A 25 19.88 -16.10 14.13
CA ALA A 25 20.82 -16.03 13.04
C ALA A 25 20.12 -15.48 11.79
N GLN A 26 20.74 -14.51 11.12
CA GLN A 26 20.38 -14.19 9.76
C GLN A 26 20.57 -15.46 8.92
N ASP A 27 19.52 -16.26 8.76
CA ASP A 27 19.42 -17.19 7.65
C ASP A 27 19.58 -16.32 6.41
N VAL A 28 20.76 -16.40 5.79
CA VAL A 28 21.03 -15.72 4.53
C VAL A 28 20.06 -16.32 3.52
N LEU A 29 18.96 -15.63 3.29
CA LEU A 29 17.96 -16.05 2.32
C LEU A 29 18.63 -16.05 0.95
N THR A 30 18.54 -17.16 0.23
CA THR A 30 19.11 -17.32 -1.12
C THR A 30 18.03 -17.61 -2.15
N GLY A 31 18.30 -17.31 -3.42
CA GLY A 31 17.42 -17.64 -4.53
C GLY A 31 16.03 -17.01 -4.43
N ASP A 32 15.00 -17.77 -4.83
CA ASP A 32 13.60 -17.31 -4.85
C ASP A 32 13.05 -16.97 -3.45
N THR A 33 13.55 -17.59 -2.39
CA THR A 33 13.18 -17.25 -1.00
C THR A 33 13.57 -15.81 -0.66
N ARG A 34 14.77 -15.38 -1.07
CA ARG A 34 15.23 -13.99 -0.89
C ARG A 34 14.33 -13.03 -1.67
N LEU A 35 14.13 -13.31 -2.95
CA LEU A 35 13.30 -12.47 -3.83
C LEU A 35 11.85 -12.39 -3.34
N ALA A 36 11.31 -13.46 -2.77
CA ALA A 36 9.97 -13.47 -2.19
C ALA A 36 9.86 -12.54 -0.98
N CYS A 37 10.81 -12.60 -0.04
CA CYS A 37 10.80 -11.70 1.12
C CYS A 37 11.01 -10.25 0.73
N GLU A 38 11.93 -9.98 -0.20
CA GLU A 38 12.14 -8.63 -0.75
C GLU A 38 10.88 -8.14 -1.47
N ALA A 39 10.25 -8.96 -2.32
CA ALA A 39 9.01 -8.61 -3.01
C ALA A 39 7.88 -8.33 -2.01
N LEU A 40 7.74 -9.13 -0.96
CA LEU A 40 6.73 -8.92 0.08
C LEU A 40 6.88 -7.54 0.74
N LEU A 41 8.10 -7.16 1.10
CA LEU A 41 8.40 -5.85 1.67
C LEU A 41 8.20 -4.72 0.66
N CYS A 42 8.70 -4.89 -0.56
CA CYS A 42 8.58 -3.91 -1.64
C CYS A 42 7.12 -3.66 -2.06
N LEU A 43 6.28 -4.69 -2.06
CA LEU A 43 4.86 -4.58 -2.39
C LEU A 43 4.02 -4.09 -1.21
N ALA A 44 4.48 -4.27 0.03
CA ALA A 44 3.88 -3.63 1.20
C ALA A 44 4.20 -2.13 1.26
N SER A 45 5.27 -1.67 0.62
CA SER A 45 5.64 -0.25 0.51
C SER A 45 4.97 0.44 -0.68
N GLY A 46 4.61 1.72 -0.50
CA GLY A 46 4.21 2.60 -1.61
C GLY A 46 5.39 3.03 -2.49
N THR A 47 6.60 3.05 -1.94
CA THR A 47 7.82 3.42 -2.67
C THR A 47 8.52 2.20 -3.23
N ARG A 48 9.00 2.32 -4.47
CA ARG A 48 9.73 1.25 -5.17
C ARG A 48 11.13 1.73 -5.52
N PRO A 49 12.09 1.64 -4.58
CA PRO A 49 13.47 1.92 -4.89
C PRO A 49 14.00 0.92 -5.93
N SER A 50 15.10 1.26 -6.59
CA SER A 50 15.69 0.44 -7.67
C SER A 50 16.04 -0.99 -7.23
N GLU A 51 16.33 -1.15 -5.94
CA GLU A 51 16.66 -2.37 -5.23
C GLU A 51 15.50 -3.37 -5.23
N CYS A 52 14.26 -2.89 -5.35
CA CYS A 52 13.07 -3.73 -5.49
C CYS A 52 12.94 -4.34 -6.90
N ALA A 53 13.62 -3.81 -7.92
CA ALA A 53 13.39 -4.18 -9.31
C ALA A 53 13.55 -5.70 -9.59
N PRO A 54 14.58 -6.41 -9.09
CA PRO A 54 14.71 -7.85 -9.35
C PRO A 54 13.56 -8.66 -8.74
N SER A 55 13.21 -8.35 -7.50
CA SER A 55 12.18 -9.06 -6.73
C SER A 55 10.78 -8.80 -7.27
N LEU A 56 10.50 -7.56 -7.67
CA LEU A 56 9.26 -7.19 -8.34
C LEU A 56 9.17 -7.79 -9.76
N ALA A 57 10.26 -7.79 -10.53
CA ALA A 57 10.29 -8.42 -11.85
C ALA A 57 9.96 -9.91 -11.75
N ARG A 58 10.56 -10.62 -10.78
CA ARG A 58 10.27 -12.03 -10.51
C ARG A 58 8.82 -12.27 -10.09
N TYR A 59 8.25 -11.38 -9.27
CA TYR A 59 6.86 -11.45 -8.83
C TYR A 59 5.89 -11.23 -9.99
N PHE A 60 6.09 -10.17 -10.78
CA PHE A 60 5.20 -9.81 -11.88
C PHE A 60 5.37 -10.71 -13.12
N SER A 61 6.51 -11.39 -13.27
CA SER A 61 6.69 -12.42 -14.31
C SER A 61 5.83 -13.66 -14.08
N ILE A 62 5.36 -13.88 -12.85
CA ILE A 62 4.40 -14.94 -12.54
C ILE A 62 3.05 -14.55 -13.13
N SER A 63 2.75 -15.17 -14.26
CA SER A 63 1.51 -15.00 -15.00
C SER A 63 1.08 -16.33 -15.62
N ALA A 64 -0.23 -16.55 -15.66
CA ALA A 64 -0.86 -17.72 -16.24
C ALA A 64 -2.08 -17.28 -17.06
N ARG A 65 -2.60 -18.19 -17.90
CA ARG A 65 -3.74 -17.89 -18.77
C ARG A 65 -5.02 -17.55 -18.00
N ARG A 66 -5.20 -18.12 -16.80
CA ARG A 66 -6.31 -17.80 -15.90
C ARG A 66 -5.78 -16.91 -14.77
N TRP A 67 -6.51 -15.84 -14.48
CA TRP A 67 -6.16 -14.93 -13.39
C TRP A 67 -6.08 -15.63 -12.03
N SER A 68 -6.97 -16.60 -11.77
CA SER A 68 -6.93 -17.40 -10.54
C SER A 68 -5.64 -18.21 -10.39
N ASP A 69 -5.05 -18.68 -11.49
CA ASP A 69 -3.78 -19.39 -11.47
C ASP A 69 -2.60 -18.42 -11.28
N THR A 70 -2.66 -17.23 -11.89
CA THR A 70 -1.70 -16.14 -11.62
C THR A 70 -1.71 -15.76 -10.13
N LEU A 71 -2.89 -15.61 -9.54
CA LEU A 71 -3.07 -15.28 -8.13
C LEU A 71 -2.45 -16.36 -7.23
N ARG A 72 -2.77 -17.64 -7.47
CA ARG A 72 -2.18 -18.76 -6.74
C ARG A 72 -0.66 -18.78 -6.86
N GLY A 73 -0.13 -18.57 -8.07
CA GLY A 73 1.32 -18.52 -8.32
C GLY A 73 2.01 -17.41 -7.53
N ARG A 74 1.41 -16.21 -7.51
CA ARG A 74 1.93 -15.06 -6.74
C ARG A 74 1.87 -15.28 -5.23
N ILE A 75 0.78 -15.86 -4.72
CA ILE A 75 0.65 -16.24 -3.31
C ILE A 75 1.72 -17.27 -2.94
N ASN A 76 1.88 -18.33 -3.75
CA ASN A 76 2.87 -19.38 -3.50
C ASN A 76 4.29 -18.83 -3.50
N PHE A 77 4.61 -17.92 -4.42
CA PHE A 77 5.90 -17.24 -4.45
C PHE A 77 6.13 -16.41 -3.18
N LEU A 78 5.18 -15.57 -2.77
CA LEU A 78 5.31 -14.77 -1.54
C LEU A 78 5.42 -15.64 -0.28
N ASN A 79 4.75 -16.80 -0.26
CA ASN A 79 4.84 -17.77 0.83
C ASN A 79 6.19 -18.51 0.88
N LEU A 80 7.06 -18.38 -0.13
CA LEU A 80 8.46 -18.80 0.01
C LEU A 80 9.18 -17.97 1.07
N CYS A 81 8.70 -16.75 1.36
CA CYS A 81 9.18 -15.97 2.48
C CYS A 81 8.63 -16.52 3.79
N PRO A 82 9.48 -16.95 4.76
CA PRO A 82 8.99 -17.44 6.05
C PRO A 82 8.11 -16.43 6.78
N ALA A 83 8.34 -15.13 6.61
CA ALA A 83 7.50 -14.08 7.20
C ALA A 83 6.09 -14.02 6.63
N GLY A 84 5.89 -14.43 5.37
CA GLY A 84 4.61 -14.32 4.66
C GLY A 84 3.49 -15.17 5.27
N SER A 85 3.83 -16.25 5.97
CA SER A 85 2.86 -17.17 6.59
C SER A 85 3.01 -17.33 8.10
N GLN A 86 3.86 -16.51 8.74
CA GLN A 86 4.17 -16.63 10.17
C GLN A 86 2.99 -16.26 11.09
N THR A 87 2.12 -15.36 10.65
CA THR A 87 0.93 -14.93 11.40
C THR A 87 -0.28 -14.82 10.47
N PRO A 88 -1.52 -14.91 11.00
CA PRO A 88 -2.72 -14.67 10.21
C PRO A 88 -2.73 -13.31 9.48
N GLN A 89 -2.15 -12.29 10.11
CA GLN A 89 -2.07 -10.94 9.55
C GLN A 89 -1.09 -10.87 8.38
N MET A 90 0.05 -11.57 8.45
CA MET A 90 1.00 -11.69 7.33
C MET A 90 0.41 -12.51 6.18
N SER A 91 -0.28 -13.60 6.47
CA SER A 91 -1.01 -14.37 5.45
C SER A 91 -2.10 -13.54 4.78
N SER A 92 -2.80 -12.71 5.55
CA SER A 92 -3.78 -11.74 5.01
C SER A 92 -3.09 -10.71 4.10
N LEU A 93 -1.93 -10.18 4.49
CA LEU A 93 -1.12 -9.29 3.66
C LEU A 93 -0.70 -9.96 2.34
N VAL A 94 -0.22 -11.20 2.36
CA VAL A 94 0.15 -11.95 1.15
C VAL A 94 -1.03 -12.03 0.17
N ASN A 95 -2.21 -12.38 0.69
CA ASN A 95 -3.42 -12.43 -0.12
C ASN A 95 -3.82 -11.05 -0.65
N ALA A 96 -3.76 -10.02 0.19
CA ALA A 96 -4.11 -8.65 -0.21
C ALA A 96 -3.15 -8.11 -1.28
N ILE A 97 -1.84 -8.35 -1.13
CA ILE A 97 -0.82 -8.03 -2.13
C ILE A 97 -1.11 -8.75 -3.44
N ALA A 98 -1.37 -10.06 -3.40
CA ALA A 98 -1.63 -10.86 -4.59
C ALA A 98 -2.86 -10.38 -5.39
N ASN A 99 -3.88 -9.87 -4.70
CA ASN A 99 -5.09 -9.33 -5.33
C ASN A 99 -4.96 -7.86 -5.76
N GLY A 100 -4.20 -7.03 -5.03
CA GLY A 100 -4.25 -5.57 -5.16
C GLY A 100 -2.94 -4.85 -5.43
N ALA A 101 -1.78 -5.42 -5.11
CA ALA A 101 -0.52 -4.70 -5.26
C ALA A 101 -0.22 -4.41 -6.74
N GLY A 102 -0.01 -3.12 -7.04
CA GLY A 102 0.20 -2.63 -8.41
C GLY A 102 -1.07 -2.35 -9.21
N ARG A 103 -2.27 -2.51 -8.62
CA ARG A 103 -3.56 -2.15 -9.25
C ARG A 103 -4.38 -1.14 -8.44
N CYS A 104 -3.91 -0.81 -7.24
CA CYS A 104 -4.60 0.07 -6.31
C CYS A 104 -3.93 1.45 -6.18
N ASP A 105 -3.00 1.79 -7.06
CA ASP A 105 -2.53 3.16 -7.20
C ASP A 105 -3.52 3.99 -8.03
N ALA A 106 -3.46 5.32 -7.90
CA ALA A 106 -4.39 6.23 -8.54
C ALA A 106 -4.48 6.07 -10.07
N ALA A 107 -3.35 5.82 -10.75
CA ALA A 107 -3.35 5.67 -12.21
C ALA A 107 -4.10 4.40 -12.62
N SER A 108 -3.84 3.29 -11.94
CA SER A 108 -4.57 2.03 -12.16
C SER A 108 -6.07 2.18 -11.90
N LEU A 109 -6.45 2.83 -10.79
CA LEU A 109 -7.86 3.04 -10.45
C LEU A 109 -8.59 3.90 -11.50
N ASN A 110 -7.94 4.93 -12.05
CA ASN A 110 -8.52 5.76 -13.11
C ASN A 110 -8.74 5.01 -14.43
N GLN A 111 -7.97 3.94 -14.68
CA GLN A 111 -8.12 3.12 -15.88
C GLN A 111 -9.15 2.01 -15.69
N GLU A 112 -9.19 1.40 -14.50
CA GLU A 112 -10.00 0.21 -14.24
C GLU A 112 -11.42 0.52 -13.76
N LEU A 113 -11.64 1.68 -13.14
CA LEU A 113 -12.95 2.06 -12.57
C LEU A 113 -13.79 2.93 -13.50
N VAL A 114 -13.57 2.82 -14.80
CA VAL A 114 -14.39 3.51 -15.81
C VAL A 114 -15.74 2.80 -15.91
N MET A 115 -16.81 3.55 -15.63
CA MET A 115 -18.20 3.11 -15.61
C MET A 115 -19.00 3.86 -16.67
N TRP A 116 -20.08 3.25 -17.15
CA TRP A 116 -21.03 3.88 -18.06
C TRP A 116 -22.26 4.35 -17.28
N ASN A 117 -22.68 5.60 -17.49
CA ASN A 117 -23.96 6.11 -17.03
C ASN A 117 -24.81 6.56 -18.23
N GLY A 118 -25.98 5.96 -18.41
CA GLY A 118 -26.97 6.34 -19.41
C GLY A 118 -27.30 5.21 -20.39
N ASN A 119 -28.09 5.55 -21.41
CA ASN A 119 -28.49 4.60 -22.45
C ASN A 119 -27.39 4.40 -23.49
N TRP A 120 -27.52 3.38 -24.33
CA TRP A 120 -26.55 3.02 -25.36
C TRP A 120 -26.18 4.18 -26.31
N ASP A 121 -27.10 5.12 -26.57
CA ASP A 121 -26.89 6.22 -27.53
C ASP A 121 -26.59 7.59 -26.89
N SER A 122 -26.68 7.72 -25.56
CA SER A 122 -26.59 9.02 -24.87
C SER A 122 -25.88 8.97 -23.52
N GLY A 123 -25.25 7.84 -23.19
CA GLY A 123 -24.51 7.70 -21.97
C GLY A 123 -23.13 8.36 -22.03
N ASN A 124 -22.59 8.61 -20.84
CA ASN A 124 -21.25 9.13 -20.63
C ASN A 124 -20.47 8.18 -19.74
N THR A 125 -19.15 8.17 -19.92
CA THR A 125 -18.25 7.45 -19.01
C THR A 125 -17.90 8.32 -17.82
N TYR A 126 -17.76 7.71 -16.64
CA TYR A 126 -17.24 8.34 -15.45
C TYR A 126 -16.32 7.40 -14.69
N ILE A 127 -15.45 7.94 -13.83
CA ILE A 127 -14.59 7.13 -12.97
C ILE A 127 -15.28 6.94 -11.62
N SER A 128 -15.54 5.69 -11.22
CA SER A 128 -16.16 5.42 -9.92
C SER A 128 -15.28 5.89 -8.77
N ASN A 129 -15.90 6.51 -7.75
CA ASN A 129 -15.25 6.85 -6.48
C ASN A 129 -15.29 5.71 -5.46
N GLN A 130 -15.84 4.56 -5.83
CA GLN A 130 -15.91 3.38 -4.96
C GLN A 130 -14.62 2.58 -5.08
N LEU A 131 -13.84 2.56 -3.99
CA LEU A 131 -12.64 1.75 -3.91
C LEU A 131 -13.03 0.26 -3.86
N PRO A 132 -12.51 -0.60 -4.77
CA PRO A 132 -12.81 -2.03 -4.74
C PRO A 132 -12.37 -2.69 -3.42
N ASP A 133 -13.10 -3.71 -2.99
CA ASP A 133 -12.83 -4.43 -1.72
C ASP A 133 -11.41 -4.98 -1.64
N TYR A 134 -10.86 -5.48 -2.75
CA TYR A 134 -9.48 -5.97 -2.76
C TYR A 134 -8.46 -4.83 -2.55
N CYS A 135 -8.76 -3.62 -3.04
CA CYS A 135 -7.92 -2.45 -2.82
C CYS A 135 -8.08 -1.93 -1.39
N SER A 136 -9.29 -1.90 -0.84
CA SER A 136 -9.49 -1.50 0.56
C SER A 136 -8.78 -2.46 1.51
N ALA A 137 -8.83 -3.78 1.26
CA ALA A 137 -8.12 -4.78 2.04
C ALA A 137 -6.59 -4.62 1.96
N TYR A 138 -6.05 -4.29 0.78
CA TYR A 138 -4.62 -4.05 0.59
C TYR A 138 -4.15 -2.75 1.24
N ILE A 139 -4.83 -1.63 0.97
CA ILE A 139 -4.48 -0.29 1.44
C ILE A 139 -4.59 -0.19 2.95
N ASN A 140 -5.64 -0.75 3.54
CA ASN A 140 -5.89 -0.69 4.98
C ASN A 140 -5.20 -1.82 5.76
N ASN A 141 -4.41 -2.67 5.10
CA ASN A 141 -3.68 -3.71 5.81
C ASN A 141 -2.64 -3.09 6.76
N GLY A 142 -2.56 -3.61 7.99
CA GLY A 142 -1.67 -3.09 9.05
C GLY A 142 -0.18 -3.13 8.72
N TYR A 143 0.24 -3.84 7.67
CA TYR A 143 1.63 -3.88 7.17
C TYR A 143 1.85 -3.08 5.89
N THR A 144 0.79 -2.64 5.20
CA THR A 144 0.91 -1.80 4.01
C THR A 144 1.24 -0.36 4.42
N ARG A 145 2.17 0.27 3.71
CA ARG A 145 2.69 1.62 3.97
C ARG A 145 2.75 2.40 2.66
N LEU A 146 1.59 2.82 2.15
CA LEU A 146 1.52 3.67 0.96
C LEU A 146 1.82 5.15 1.26
N GLY A 147 1.50 5.60 2.48
CA GLY A 147 1.72 6.99 2.91
C GLY A 147 1.12 7.99 1.92
N ASP A 148 1.96 8.88 1.41
CA ASP A 148 1.65 9.93 0.43
C ASP A 148 1.15 9.42 -0.93
N LEU A 149 1.29 8.13 -1.20
CA LEU A 149 0.83 7.49 -2.44
C LEU A 149 -0.51 6.78 -2.28
N THR A 150 -1.10 6.82 -1.08
CA THR A 150 -2.46 6.29 -0.87
C THR A 150 -3.43 6.99 -1.82
N PRO A 151 -4.21 6.27 -2.63
CA PRO A 151 -5.13 6.90 -3.57
C PRO A 151 -6.25 7.65 -2.83
N LYS A 152 -6.56 8.86 -3.30
CA LYS A 152 -7.69 9.68 -2.85
C LYS A 152 -8.49 10.14 -4.06
N TYR A 153 -9.82 10.14 -3.93
CA TYR A 153 -10.71 10.56 -5.00
C TYR A 153 -11.00 12.06 -4.92
N VAL A 154 -10.86 12.76 -6.04
CA VAL A 154 -11.10 14.20 -6.17
C VAL A 154 -12.38 14.42 -6.97
N GLY A 155 -13.23 15.33 -6.48
CA GLY A 155 -14.41 15.80 -7.20
C GLY A 155 -15.60 14.85 -7.14
N ASP A 156 -16.56 15.09 -8.03
CA ASP A 156 -17.78 14.31 -8.18
C ASP A 156 -17.69 13.40 -9.42
N PRO A 157 -18.04 12.11 -9.33
CA PRO A 157 -17.94 11.20 -10.47
C PRO A 157 -18.66 11.67 -11.72
N MET A 158 -19.85 12.24 -11.60
CA MET A 158 -20.64 12.71 -12.74
C MET A 158 -20.08 13.99 -13.37
N ASN A 159 -19.16 14.66 -12.67
CA ASN A 159 -18.55 15.91 -13.07
C ASN A 159 -17.03 15.79 -13.27
N GLY A 160 -16.56 14.64 -13.76
CA GLY A 160 -15.16 14.46 -14.13
C GLY A 160 -14.22 14.21 -12.95
N GLY A 161 -14.73 13.68 -11.83
CA GLY A 161 -13.90 13.25 -10.71
C GLY A 161 -12.93 12.12 -11.07
N TYR A 162 -11.83 12.02 -10.30
CA TYR A 162 -10.72 11.10 -10.58
C TYR A 162 -9.89 10.81 -9.33
N TRP A 163 -9.14 9.72 -9.34
CA TRP A 163 -8.19 9.34 -8.29
C TRP A 163 -6.84 10.03 -8.46
N VAL A 164 -6.22 10.45 -7.35
CA VAL A 164 -4.85 10.98 -7.27
C VAL A 164 -4.11 10.38 -6.07
N PRO A 165 -2.77 10.35 -6.06
CA PRO A 165 -2.03 10.04 -4.83
C PRO A 165 -2.29 11.11 -3.76
N ALA A 166 -2.25 10.72 -2.49
CA ALA A 166 -2.59 11.58 -1.35
C ALA A 166 -1.78 12.89 -1.31
N ASN A 167 -0.51 12.89 -1.71
CA ASN A 167 0.33 14.08 -1.78
C ASN A 167 -0.08 15.09 -2.87
N GLN A 168 -0.89 14.69 -3.84
CA GLN A 168 -1.41 15.56 -4.89
C GLN A 168 -2.84 16.01 -4.63
N TYR A 169 -3.48 15.48 -3.58
CA TYR A 169 -4.90 15.66 -3.33
C TYR A 169 -5.32 17.12 -3.21
N ASP A 170 -4.63 17.92 -2.39
CA ASP A 170 -5.03 19.31 -2.15
C ASP A 170 -4.90 20.17 -3.41
N ALA A 171 -3.82 19.97 -4.18
CA ALA A 171 -3.60 20.67 -5.44
C ALA A 171 -4.64 20.27 -6.51
N ALA A 172 -4.93 18.98 -6.61
CA ALA A 172 -5.93 18.45 -7.55
C ALA A 172 -7.35 18.94 -7.20
N LEU A 173 -7.70 18.98 -5.91
CA LEU A 173 -8.98 19.49 -5.45
C LEU A 173 -9.14 20.99 -5.73
N ALA A 174 -8.09 21.78 -5.49
CA ALA A 174 -8.10 23.20 -5.82
C ALA A 174 -8.30 23.43 -7.33
N ALA A 175 -7.58 22.68 -8.17
CA ALA A 175 -7.74 22.75 -9.63
C ALA A 175 -9.15 22.36 -10.09
N TYR A 176 -9.71 21.28 -9.52
CA TYR A 176 -11.07 20.84 -9.81
C TYR A 176 -12.11 21.91 -9.45
N ASN A 177 -12.00 22.50 -8.25
CA ASN A 177 -12.92 23.54 -7.81
C ASN A 177 -12.83 24.82 -8.66
N ALA A 178 -11.62 25.21 -9.08
CA ALA A 178 -11.43 26.35 -9.98
C ALA A 178 -12.08 26.10 -11.36
N TRP A 179 -11.96 24.87 -11.89
CA TRP A 179 -12.62 24.48 -13.15
C TRP A 179 -14.15 24.53 -13.04
N LEU A 180 -14.73 24.08 -11.93
CA LEU A 180 -16.18 24.20 -11.70
C LEU A 180 -16.66 25.66 -11.69
N GLN A 181 -15.91 26.56 -11.05
CA GLN A 181 -16.25 27.99 -11.02
C GLN A 181 -16.20 28.62 -12.41
N GLN A 182 -15.19 28.29 -13.21
CA GLN A 182 -15.07 28.79 -14.58
C GLN A 182 -16.26 28.34 -15.44
N GLN A 183 -16.67 27.07 -15.33
CA GLN A 183 -17.85 26.59 -16.06
C GLN A 183 -19.14 27.30 -15.63
N GLN A 184 -19.33 27.52 -14.33
CA GLN A 184 -20.49 28.26 -13.83
C GLN A 184 -20.53 29.70 -14.36
N GLN A 185 -19.38 30.38 -14.38
CA GLN A 185 -19.26 31.74 -14.94
C GLN A 185 -19.54 31.75 -16.45
N GLN A 186 -19.01 30.78 -17.20
CA GLN A 186 -19.30 30.66 -18.64
C GLN A 186 -20.79 30.45 -18.91
N GLN A 187 -21.45 29.59 -18.14
CA GLN A 187 -22.89 29.40 -18.24
C GLN A 187 -23.63 30.71 -17.94
N GLN A 188 -23.31 31.40 -16.83
CA GLN A 188 -23.95 32.68 -16.50
C GLN A 188 -23.76 33.73 -17.60
N ASN A 189 -22.55 33.84 -18.17
CA ASN A 189 -22.27 34.78 -19.26
C ASN A 189 -23.04 34.44 -20.54
N ASN A 190 -23.20 33.15 -20.85
CA ASN A 190 -23.98 32.68 -22.00
C ASN A 190 -25.48 32.97 -21.84
N TRP A 191 -26.02 32.86 -20.62
CA TRP A 191 -27.42 33.19 -20.32
C TRP A 191 -27.68 34.71 -20.19
N GLY A 192 -26.69 35.50 -19.77
CA GLY A 192 -26.80 36.95 -19.58
C GLY A 192 -26.45 37.82 -20.80
N GLY A 193 -25.85 37.25 -21.85
CA GLY A 193 -25.42 37.97 -23.06
C GLY A 193 -26.45 38.02 -24.20
N GLY A 194 -27.60 37.35 -24.05
CA GLY A 194 -28.72 37.40 -25.00
C GLY A 194 -29.75 38.46 -24.58
N GLY A 195 -29.35 39.73 -24.57
CA GLY A 195 -30.23 40.88 -24.37
C GLY A 195 -30.34 41.72 -25.64
#